data_AF-A0A321L7S7-F1
#
_entry.id   AF-A0A321L7S7-F1
#
_cell.length_a   1.000
_cell.length_b   1.000
_cell.length_c   1.000
_cell.angle_alpha   90.00
_cell.angle_beta   90.00
_cell.angle_gamma   90.00
#
_symmetry.space_group_name_H-M   'P 1'
#
loop_
_entity.id
_entity.type
_entity.pdbx_description
1 polymer ?
#
loop_
_entity_poly.entity_id
_entity_poly.type
_entity_poly.pdbx_seq_one_letter_code
_entity_poly.pdbx_strand_id
1 'polypeptide(L)' 'MTSLEIKFEVIKKWGTIMAGAKALETSRSALSYCIWKKRRSPELREKLARALGMTVEQLFGD' A
#
# COMPACT_ATOMS: atom_id res chain seq x y z
N MET A 1 -1.78 0.64 -10.85
CA MET A 1 -2.94 1.49 -10.44
C MET A 1 -2.51 2.92 -10.12
N THR A 2 -3.46 3.86 -10.07
CA THR A 2 -3.29 5.23 -9.55
C THR A 2 -3.20 5.22 -8.01
N SER A 3 -2.61 6.27 -7.43
CA SER A 3 -2.48 6.40 -5.97
C SER A 3 -3.83 6.38 -5.25
N LEU A 4 -4.89 6.89 -5.88
CA LEU A 4 -6.23 6.94 -5.31
C LEU A 4 -6.88 5.55 -5.28
N GLU A 5 -6.72 4.76 -6.35
CA GLU A 5 -7.21 3.38 -6.39
C GLU A 5 -6.49 2.50 -5.37
N ILE A 6 -5.17 2.63 -5.25
CA ILE A 6 -4.40 1.92 -4.20
C ILE A 6 -4.93 2.28 -2.81
N LYS A 7 -5.21 3.57 -2.56
CA LYS A 7 -5.81 4.03 -1.31
C LYS A 7 -7.17 3.36 -1.05
N PHE A 8 -8.00 3.24 -2.08
CA PHE A 8 -9.29 2.57 -1.95
C PHE A 8 -9.15 1.08 -1.66
N GLU A 9 -8.23 0.37 -2.29
CA GLU A 9 -7.97 -1.06 -1.96
C GLU A 9 -7.51 -1.23 -0.51
N VAL A 10 -6.64 -0.34 -0.01
CA VAL A 10 -6.24 -0.34 1.41
C VAL A 10 -7.44 -0.12 2.33
N ILE A 11 -8.30 0.86 2.03
CA ILE A 11 -9.50 1.14 2.82
C ILE A 11 -10.51 -0.01 2.72
N LYS A 12 -10.66 -0.63 1.56
CA LYS A 12 -11.56 -1.77 1.34
C LYS A 12 -11.13 -2.98 2.16
N LYS A 13 -9.82 -3.25 2.27
CA LYS A 13 -9.29 -4.38 3.03
C LYS A 13 -9.27 -4.16 4.54
N TRP A 14 -8.87 -2.96 5.00
CA TRP A 14 -8.59 -2.70 6.43
C TRP A 14 -9.45 -1.59 7.06
N GLY A 15 -10.35 -0.95 6.30
CA GLY A 15 -11.22 0.15 6.76
C GLY A 15 -10.52 1.50 6.86
N THR A 16 -9.25 1.54 7.28
CA THR A 16 -8.47 2.80 7.36
C THR A 16 -7.00 2.59 6.99
N ILE A 17 -6.32 3.66 6.62
CA ILE A 17 -4.87 3.65 6.37
C ILE A 17 -4.10 3.29 7.65
N MET A 18 -4.59 3.70 8.83
CA MET A 18 -3.93 3.37 10.10
C MET A 18 -4.00 1.86 10.38
N ALA A 19 -5.16 1.24 10.16
CA ALA A 19 -5.33 -0.20 10.31
C ALA A 19 -4.46 -0.98 9.32
N GLY A 20 -4.40 -0.55 8.04
CA GLY A 20 -3.51 -1.14 7.05
C GLY A 20 -2.03 -1.00 7.43
N ALA A 21 -1.61 0.15 7.97
CA ALA A 21 -0.24 0.36 8.40
C ALA A 21 0.12 -0.56 9.58
N LYS A 22 -0.79 -0.72 10.56
CA LYS A 22 -0.62 -1.66 11.67
C LYS A 22 -0.52 -3.10 11.18
N ALA A 23 -1.37 -3.51 10.22
CA ALA A 23 -1.34 -4.85 9.63
C ALA A 23 -0.07 -5.15 8.83
N LEU A 24 0.56 -4.12 8.27
CA LEU A 24 1.82 -4.21 7.52
C LEU A 24 3.05 -3.90 8.38
N GLU A 25 2.87 -3.79 9.71
CA GLU A 25 3.93 -3.51 10.68
C GLU A 25 4.76 -2.26 10.30
N THR A 26 4.08 -1.22 9.85
CA THR A 26 4.69 0.04 9.40
C THR A 26 3.96 1.25 9.98
N SER A 27 4.52 2.45 9.78
CA SER A 27 3.87 3.69 10.20
C SER A 27 2.81 4.13 9.18
N ARG A 28 1.77 4.83 9.66
CA ARG A 28 0.72 5.40 8.80
C ARG A 28 1.29 6.33 7.73
N SER A 29 2.35 7.10 8.05
CA SER A 29 3.03 7.97 7.10
C SER A 29 3.81 7.18 6.05
N ALA A 30 4.52 6.12 6.43
CA ALA A 30 5.23 5.26 5.49
C ALA A 30 4.27 4.58 4.51
N LEU A 31 3.16 4.02 5.00
CA LEU A 31 2.13 3.46 4.13
C LEU A 31 1.53 4.53 3.21
N SER A 32 1.21 5.72 3.73
CA SER A 32 0.72 6.83 2.90
C SER A 32 1.72 7.19 1.80
N TYR A 33 3.00 7.37 2.11
CA TYR A 33 4.02 7.68 1.10
C TYR A 33 4.21 6.57 0.07
N CYS A 34 4.05 5.30 0.49
CA CYS A 34 4.06 4.17 -0.41
C CYS A 34 2.90 4.26 -1.42
N ILE A 35 1.66 4.45 -0.93
CA ILE A 35 0.44 4.60 -1.75
C ILE A 35 0.61 5.75 -2.76
N TRP A 36 1.14 6.89 -2.31
CA TRP A 36 1.35 8.08 -3.14
C TRP A 36 2.62 8.01 -4.01
N LYS A 37 3.34 6.88 -4.01
CA LYS A 37 4.58 6.66 -4.76
C LYS A 37 5.68 7.70 -4.47
N LYS A 38 5.60 8.42 -3.35
CA LYS A 38 6.53 9.50 -2.96
C LYS A 38 7.89 8.99 -2.49
N ARG A 39 7.93 7.75 -1.97
CA ARG A 39 9.17 7.07 -1.57
C ARG A 39 9.16 5.65 -2.12
N ARG A 40 10.22 5.27 -2.82
CA ARG A 40 10.41 3.90 -3.29
C ARG A 40 10.96 3.08 -2.13
N SER A 41 10.10 2.28 -1.51
CA SER A 41 10.47 1.27 -0.52
C SER A 41 10.05 -0.08 -1.08
N PRO A 42 10.98 -0.82 -1.73
CA PRO A 42 10.67 -2.09 -2.40
C PRO A 42 9.97 -3.07 -1.46
N GLU A 43 10.52 -3.26 -0.26
CA GLU A 43 9.96 -4.17 0.75
C GLU A 43 8.52 -3.80 1.14
N LEU A 44 8.21 -2.52 1.34
CA LEU A 44 6.85 -2.09 1.70
C LEU A 44 5.89 -2.23 0.52
N ARG A 45 6.35 -2.02 -0.72
CA ARG A 45 5.55 -2.24 -1.93
C ARG A 45 5.20 -3.71 -2.09
N GLU A 46 6.16 -4.60 -1.91
CA GLU A 46 5.96 -6.05 -1.95
C GLU A 46 5.01 -6.52 -0.85
N LYS A 47 5.22 -6.07 0.40
CA LYS A 47 4.32 -6.36 1.52
C LYS A 47 2.89 -5.93 1.23
N LEU A 48 2.70 -4.71 0.72
CA LEU A 48 1.38 -4.18 0.40
C LEU A 48 0.72 -4.97 -0.75
N ALA A 49 1.46 -5.22 -1.84
CA ALA A 49 0.97 -5.97 -2.99
C ALA A 49 0.54 -7.39 -2.58
N ARG A 50 1.40 -8.12 -1.86
CA ARG A 50 1.10 -9.45 -1.33
C ARG A 50 -0.13 -9.43 -0.42
N ALA A 51 -0.24 -8.44 0.47
CA ALA A 51 -1.38 -8.33 1.35
C ALA A 51 -2.70 -8.05 0.59
N LEU A 52 -2.64 -7.32 -0.52
CA LEU A 52 -3.79 -7.07 -1.40
C LEU A 52 -4.05 -8.22 -2.40
N GLY A 53 -3.21 -9.26 -2.43
CA GLY A 53 -3.33 -10.37 -3.37
C GLY A 53 -2.95 -9.99 -4.81
N MET A 54 -2.06 -9.01 -4.97
CA MET A 54 -1.61 -8.49 -6.27
C MET A 54 -0.09 -8.58 -6.39
N THR A 55 0.44 -8.49 -7.62
CA THR A 55 1.87 -8.26 -7.85
C THR A 55 2.23 -6.78 -7.69
N VAL A 56 3.52 -6.49 -7.54
CA VAL A 56 4.02 -5.10 -7.49
C VAL A 56 3.73 -4.38 -8.82
N GLU A 57 3.86 -5.06 -9.97
CA GLU A 57 3.51 -4.50 -11.29
C GLU A 57 2.02 -4.16 -11.38
N GLN A 58 1.12 -5.05 -10.93
CA GLN A 58 -0.32 -4.78 -10.95
C GLN A 58 -0.68 -3.56 -10.09
N LEU A 59 -0.12 -3.51 -8.87
CA LEU A 59 -0.45 -2.47 -7.91
C LEU A 59 0.18 -1.13 -8.27
N PHE A 60 1.48 -1.10 -8.55
CA PHE A 60 2.26 0.12 -8.74
C PHE A 60 2.56 0.46 -10.20
N GLY A 61 2.54 -0.50 -11.11
CA GLY A 61 2.95 -0.34 -12.52
C GLY A 61 4.47 -0.27 -12.71
N ASP A 62 5.24 -0.74 -11.72
CA ASP A 62 6.69 -0.97 -11.88
C ASP A 62 6.98 -2.19 -12.76
#